data_AF-A0A440IA41-F1
#
_entry.id   AF-A0A440IA41-F1
#
_cell.length_a   1.000
_cell.length_b   1.000
_cell.length_c   1.000
_cell.angle_alpha   90.00
_cell.angle_beta   90.00
_cell.angle_gamma   90.00
#
_symmetry.space_group_name_H-M   'P 1'
#
loop_
_entity.id
_entity.type
_entity.pdbx_description
1 polymer ?
#
loop_
_entity_poly.entity_id
_entity_poly.type
_entity_poly.pdbx_seq_one_letter_code
_entity_poly.pdbx_strand_id
1 'polypeptide(L)'
;MGASTRTAEEAAAQCGCTVAQIVKSMVFQGQASGKLFLFLVSGSNQLDLAKAAALTGEPLERADPRQIRDETGFAIGGVAPIGHLIAIPAFADKTLLGFDRVWAAAGAHDAVFAAEPHAMVRAAQAVVATLAA
;
A
#
# COMPACT_ATOMS: atom_id res chain seq x y z
N MET A 1 8.37 -21.67 14.34
CA MET A 1 7.78 -21.85 13.00
C MET A 1 7.13 -20.53 12.62
N GLY A 2 7.83 -19.68 11.85
CA GLY A 2 7.29 -18.40 11.39
C GLY A 2 6.35 -18.68 10.22
N ALA A 3 5.05 -18.52 10.45
CA ALA A 3 4.08 -18.60 9.37
C ALA A 3 4.31 -17.40 8.44
N SER A 4 4.55 -17.67 7.16
CA SER A 4 4.75 -16.67 6.11
C SER A 4 3.52 -15.77 6.00
N THR A 5 3.73 -14.45 5.86
CA THR A 5 2.68 -13.44 5.63
C THR A 5 2.76 -12.95 4.17
N ARG A 6 3.07 -13.87 3.24
CA ARG A 6 3.42 -13.54 1.83
C ARG A 6 2.22 -13.05 1.03
N THR A 7 1.00 -13.42 1.42
CA THR A 7 -0.22 -12.99 0.74
C THR A 7 -1.19 -12.34 1.72
N ALA A 8 -2.16 -11.58 1.19
CA ALA A 8 -3.18 -10.96 2.01
C ALA A 8 -4.05 -12.01 2.74
N GLU A 9 -4.23 -13.20 2.16
CA GLU A 9 -4.92 -14.33 2.76
C GLU A 9 -4.15 -14.88 3.97
N GLU A 10 -2.84 -15.09 3.83
CA GLU A 10 -1.99 -15.54 4.94
C GLU A 10 -1.99 -14.53 6.09
N ALA A 11 -1.88 -13.24 5.77
CA ALA A 11 -1.95 -12.15 6.74
C ALA A 11 -3.30 -12.12 7.47
N ALA A 12 -4.40 -12.18 6.73
CA ALA A 12 -5.73 -12.17 7.29
C ALA A 12 -5.96 -13.35 8.26
N ALA A 13 -5.53 -14.55 7.86
CA ALA A 13 -5.67 -15.76 8.68
C ALA A 13 -4.85 -15.70 9.97
N GLN A 14 -3.59 -15.27 9.91
CA GLN A 14 -2.72 -15.18 11.09
C GLN A 14 -3.22 -14.20 12.12
N CYS A 15 -3.81 -13.13 11.64
CA CYS A 15 -4.01 -11.96 12.42
C CYS A 15 -5.49 -11.95 12.90
N GLY A 16 -6.40 -12.68 12.20
CA GLY A 16 -7.79 -12.94 12.59
C GLY A 16 -8.82 -11.98 11.95
N CYS A 17 -8.58 -11.49 10.73
CA CYS A 17 -9.46 -10.55 10.02
C CYS A 17 -9.89 -11.10 8.66
N THR A 18 -10.68 -10.31 7.95
CA THR A 18 -10.99 -10.56 6.54
C THR A 18 -9.86 -10.06 5.64
N VAL A 19 -9.67 -10.68 4.47
CA VAL A 19 -8.71 -10.21 3.46
C VAL A 19 -8.93 -8.75 3.07
N ALA A 20 -10.19 -8.29 3.14
CA ALA A 20 -10.55 -6.91 2.82
C ALA A 20 -9.97 -5.89 3.83
N GLN A 21 -9.64 -6.31 5.05
CA GLN A 21 -9.01 -5.46 6.07
C GLN A 21 -7.48 -5.40 5.95
N ILE A 22 -6.87 -6.24 5.09
CA ILE A 22 -5.45 -6.15 4.79
C ILE A 22 -5.22 -4.98 3.83
N VAL A 23 -4.23 -4.14 4.12
CA VAL A 23 -3.82 -3.01 3.30
C VAL A 23 -2.61 -3.44 2.48
N LYS A 24 -2.76 -3.43 1.16
CA LYS A 24 -1.66 -3.61 0.23
C LYS A 24 -1.07 -2.25 -0.11
N SER A 25 0.21 -2.08 0.20
CA SER A 25 1.02 -0.94 -0.24
C SER A 25 1.62 -1.27 -1.61
N MET A 26 1.11 -0.62 -2.65
CA MET A 26 1.57 -0.82 -4.02
C MET A 26 2.35 0.40 -4.48
N VAL A 27 3.57 0.19 -4.96
CA VAL A 27 4.42 1.27 -5.48
C VAL A 27 4.54 1.16 -6.98
N PHE A 28 4.29 2.28 -7.67
CA PHE A 28 4.45 2.42 -9.12
C PHE A 28 5.33 3.62 -9.43
N GLN A 29 5.93 3.60 -10.62
CA GLN A 29 6.74 4.69 -11.15
C GLN A 29 5.95 5.47 -12.20
N GLY A 30 6.02 6.80 -12.16
CA GLY A 30 5.52 7.66 -13.24
C GLY A 30 6.43 7.59 -14.46
N GLN A 31 5.88 7.31 -15.64
CA GLN A 31 6.67 7.15 -16.87
C GLN A 31 7.32 8.47 -17.34
N ALA A 32 6.74 9.63 -17.03
CA ALA A 32 7.28 10.92 -17.45
C ALA A 32 8.24 11.49 -16.42
N SER A 33 7.92 11.34 -15.13
CA SER A 33 8.70 11.96 -14.04
C SER A 33 9.75 11.04 -13.41
N GLY A 34 9.62 9.71 -13.57
CA GLY A 34 10.42 8.71 -12.87
C GLY A 34 10.14 8.61 -11.37
N LYS A 35 9.16 9.37 -10.84
CA LYS A 35 8.83 9.42 -9.41
C LYS A 35 8.06 8.18 -8.96
N LEU A 36 8.28 7.78 -7.72
CA LEU A 36 7.49 6.74 -7.07
C LEU A 36 6.18 7.31 -6.51
N PHE A 37 5.12 6.52 -6.64
CA PHE A 37 3.78 6.78 -6.11
C PHE A 37 3.32 5.59 -5.29
N LEU A 38 2.72 5.85 -4.13
CA LEU A 38 2.20 4.84 -3.22
C LEU A 38 0.67 4.76 -3.32
N PHE A 39 0.15 3.55 -3.48
CA PHE A 39 -1.28 3.28 -3.48
C PHE A 39 -1.62 2.27 -2.40
N LEU A 40 -2.50 2.66 -1.48
CA LEU A 40 -3.00 1.82 -0.40
C LEU A 40 -4.38 1.29 -0.81
N VAL A 41 -4.47 -0.02 -1.03
CA VAL A 41 -5.71 -0.68 -1.46
C VAL A 41 -6.05 -1.85 -0.55
N SER A 42 -7.33 -2.16 -0.45
CA SER A 42 -7.80 -3.36 0.26
C SER A 42 -7.23 -4.63 -0.38
N GLY A 43 -6.93 -5.64 0.45
CA GLY A 43 -6.42 -6.94 0.03
C GLY A 43 -7.32 -7.64 -0.97
N SER A 44 -8.63 -7.46 -0.84
CA SER A 44 -9.64 -8.03 -1.74
C SER A 44 -9.76 -7.32 -3.09
N ASN A 45 -9.18 -6.13 -3.22
CA ASN A 45 -9.35 -5.27 -4.40
C ASN A 45 -8.06 -5.24 -5.22
N GLN A 46 -8.17 -4.94 -6.51
CA GLN A 46 -7.01 -4.64 -7.36
C GLN A 46 -6.97 -3.16 -7.68
N LEU A 47 -5.75 -2.61 -7.80
CA LEU A 47 -5.55 -1.23 -8.22
C LEU A 47 -5.95 -1.07 -9.69
N ASP A 48 -6.86 -0.15 -9.96
CA ASP A 48 -7.18 0.33 -11.30
C ASP A 48 -6.11 1.33 -11.75
N LEU A 49 -5.23 0.90 -12.66
CA LEU A 49 -4.13 1.72 -13.14
C LEU A 49 -4.59 2.95 -13.94
N ALA A 50 -5.77 2.92 -14.54
CA ALA A 50 -6.30 4.08 -15.27
C ALA A 50 -6.72 5.18 -14.27
N LYS A 51 -7.41 4.80 -13.18
CA LYS A 51 -7.75 5.74 -12.09
C LYS A 51 -6.49 6.26 -11.41
N ALA A 52 -5.52 5.39 -11.14
CA ALA A 52 -4.25 5.76 -10.53
C ALA A 52 -3.47 6.77 -11.41
N ALA A 53 -3.34 6.51 -12.71
CA ALA A 53 -2.68 7.41 -13.66
C ALA A 53 -3.37 8.78 -13.77
N ALA A 54 -4.71 8.81 -13.71
CA ALA A 54 -5.46 10.06 -13.71
C ALA A 54 -5.19 10.90 -12.44
N LEU A 55 -4.95 10.27 -11.29
CA LEU A 55 -4.63 10.95 -10.03
C LEU A 55 -3.19 11.46 -9.99
N THR A 56 -2.25 10.72 -10.56
CA THR A 56 -0.84 11.14 -10.64
C THR A 56 -0.58 12.15 -11.76
N GLY A 57 -1.49 12.24 -12.74
CA GLY A 57 -1.34 13.12 -13.90
C GLY A 57 -0.41 12.57 -14.97
N GLU A 58 -0.01 11.30 -14.87
CA GLU A 58 0.90 10.63 -15.81
C GLU A 58 0.70 9.11 -15.83
N PRO A 59 1.02 8.42 -16.94
CA PRO A 59 1.00 6.96 -17.00
C PRO A 59 1.92 6.32 -15.95
N LEU A 60 1.49 5.18 -15.42
CA LEU A 60 2.22 4.43 -14.40
C LEU A 60 2.80 3.15 -14.96
N GLU A 61 3.99 2.78 -14.49
CA GLU A 61 4.65 1.51 -14.76
C GLU A 61 5.17 0.86 -13.47
N ARG A 62 5.55 -0.42 -13.56
CA ARG A 62 6.14 -1.11 -12.42
C ARG A 62 7.51 -0.49 -12.11
N ALA A 63 7.66 0.01 -10.88
CA ALA A 63 8.94 0.52 -10.42
C ALA A 63 9.97 -0.62 -10.28
N ASP A 64 11.25 -0.29 -10.49
CA ASP A 64 12.35 -1.21 -10.24
C ASP A 64 12.38 -1.57 -8.73
N PRO A 65 12.39 -2.87 -8.35
CA PRO A 65 12.53 -3.29 -6.96
C PRO A 65 13.72 -2.66 -6.21
N ARG A 66 14.83 -2.38 -6.91
CA ARG A 66 16.01 -1.70 -6.35
C ARG A 66 15.68 -0.25 -6.04
N GLN A 67 15.06 0.47 -6.98
CA GLN A 67 14.64 1.85 -6.76
C GLN A 67 13.66 1.95 -5.59
N ILE A 68 12.67 1.05 -5.51
CA ILE A 68 11.75 1.00 -4.36
C ILE A 68 12.57 0.88 -3.08
N ARG A 69 13.49 -0.08 -2.99
CA ARG A 69 14.30 -0.27 -1.78
C ARG A 69 15.15 0.95 -1.44
N ASP A 70 15.81 1.53 -2.41
CA ASP A 70 16.76 2.63 -2.20
C ASP A 70 16.04 3.93 -1.80
N GLU A 71 14.87 4.21 -2.36
CA GLU A 71 14.11 5.43 -2.07
C GLU A 71 13.12 5.27 -0.90
N THR A 72 12.47 4.10 -0.78
CA THR A 72 11.49 3.87 0.29
C THR A 72 12.12 3.34 1.57
N GLY A 73 13.26 2.65 1.46
CA GLY A 73 13.83 1.87 2.56
C GLY A 73 13.21 0.47 2.73
N PHE A 74 12.21 0.11 1.92
CA PHE A 74 11.48 -1.17 2.03
C PHE A 74 11.67 -2.08 0.83
N ALA A 75 11.67 -3.38 1.05
CA ALA A 75 11.61 -4.37 -0.03
C ALA A 75 10.17 -4.57 -0.51
N ILE A 76 10.02 -4.97 -1.78
CA ILE A 76 8.73 -5.42 -2.33
C ILE A 76 8.13 -6.52 -1.44
N GLY A 77 6.82 -6.44 -1.20
CA GLY A 77 6.09 -7.36 -0.33
C GLY A 77 6.10 -6.97 1.15
N GLY A 78 6.96 -6.02 1.55
CA GLY A 78 7.00 -5.48 2.92
C GLY A 78 6.84 -3.97 3.00
N VAL A 79 6.53 -3.28 1.89
CA VAL A 79 6.41 -1.82 1.85
C VAL A 79 5.34 -1.36 2.83
N ALA A 80 5.73 -0.58 3.83
CA ALA A 80 4.80 -0.01 4.79
C ALA A 80 4.08 1.22 4.21
N PRO A 81 2.89 1.58 4.71
CA PRO A 81 2.22 2.82 4.31
C PRO A 81 2.92 4.09 4.84
N ILE A 82 3.85 3.95 5.80
CA ILE A 82 4.54 5.03 6.51
C ILE A 82 6.03 4.70 6.70
N GLY A 83 6.84 5.70 7.02
CA GLY A 83 8.26 5.50 7.37
C GLY A 83 9.21 5.41 6.17
N HIS A 84 8.80 5.92 5.01
CA HIS A 84 9.62 6.00 3.81
C HIS A 84 10.81 6.97 4.01
N LEU A 85 11.96 6.71 3.36
CA LEU A 85 13.12 7.62 3.39
C LEU A 85 12.86 8.93 2.62
N ILE A 86 11.96 8.88 1.64
CA ILE A 86 11.48 10.04 0.89
C ILE A 86 10.04 10.39 1.23
N ALA A 87 9.66 11.65 0.97
CA ALA A 87 8.25 12.01 0.89
C ALA A 87 7.66 11.42 -0.41
N ILE A 88 6.91 10.33 -0.28
CA ILE A 88 6.24 9.66 -1.41
C ILE A 88 4.79 10.15 -1.53
N PRO A 89 4.35 10.65 -2.70
CA PRO A 89 2.95 10.94 -2.92
C PRO A 89 2.10 9.67 -2.76
N ALA A 90 1.16 9.70 -1.82
CA ALA A 90 0.39 8.54 -1.43
C ALA A 90 -1.12 8.75 -1.68
N PHE A 91 -1.78 7.68 -2.07
CA PHE A 91 -3.22 7.63 -2.28
C PHE A 91 -3.80 6.43 -1.55
N ALA A 92 -4.96 6.59 -0.93
CA ALA A 92 -5.65 5.52 -0.21
C ALA A 92 -7.05 5.29 -0.78
N ASP A 93 -7.40 4.02 -1.00
CA ASP A 93 -8.73 3.67 -1.48
C ASP A 93 -9.78 3.91 -0.39
N LYS A 94 -10.85 4.60 -0.74
CA LYS A 94 -11.96 4.93 0.18
C LYS A 94 -12.60 3.71 0.84
N THR A 95 -12.51 2.51 0.23
CA THR A 95 -13.07 1.28 0.82
C THR A 95 -12.39 0.92 2.14
N LEU A 96 -11.13 1.28 2.33
CA LEU A 96 -10.40 1.06 3.59
C LEU A 96 -11.04 1.81 4.77
N LEU A 97 -11.73 2.92 4.50
CA LEU A 97 -12.38 3.76 5.52
C LEU A 97 -13.69 3.16 6.02
N GLY A 98 -14.20 2.11 5.39
CA GLY A 98 -15.40 1.38 5.82
C GLY A 98 -15.15 0.39 6.97
N PHE A 99 -13.90 0.22 7.41
CA PHE A 99 -13.52 -0.67 8.50
C PHE A 99 -13.19 0.10 9.78
N ASP A 100 -13.44 -0.49 10.94
CA ASP A 100 -12.97 0.07 12.22
C ASP A 100 -11.46 -0.15 12.43
N ARG A 101 -10.91 -1.18 11.78
CA ARG A 101 -9.52 -1.59 11.90
C ARG A 101 -9.03 -2.25 10.63
N VAL A 102 -7.84 -1.87 10.20
CA VAL A 102 -7.11 -2.43 9.06
C VAL A 102 -5.69 -2.81 9.45
N TRP A 103 -5.08 -3.74 8.71
CA TRP A 103 -3.72 -4.24 8.94
C TRP A 103 -2.84 -3.99 7.73
N ALA A 104 -1.75 -3.26 7.94
CA ALA A 104 -0.81 -2.89 6.89
C ALA A 104 0.56 -3.50 7.14
N ALA A 105 1.36 -3.67 6.08
CA ALA A 105 2.74 -4.14 6.21
C ALA A 105 3.57 -3.19 7.10
N ALA A 106 4.45 -3.75 7.92
CA ALA A 106 5.26 -3.04 8.91
C ALA A 106 6.75 -2.98 8.53
N GLY A 107 7.07 -3.05 7.23
CA GLY A 107 8.44 -2.94 6.74
C GLY A 107 9.16 -4.28 6.50
N ALA A 108 8.52 -5.40 6.83
CA ALA A 108 8.99 -6.74 6.55
C ALA A 108 7.87 -7.61 5.98
N HIS A 109 8.25 -8.64 5.23
CA HIS A 109 7.32 -9.57 4.56
C HIS A 109 6.44 -10.40 5.51
N ASP A 110 6.80 -10.45 6.80
CA ASP A 110 6.17 -11.24 7.85
C ASP A 110 5.69 -10.35 9.02
N ALA A 111 5.66 -9.03 8.82
CA ALA A 111 5.28 -8.07 9.83
C ALA A 111 4.14 -7.19 9.35
N VAL A 112 3.06 -7.16 10.14
CA VAL A 112 1.92 -6.26 9.95
C VAL A 112 1.62 -5.51 11.24
N PHE A 113 1.02 -4.33 11.13
CA PHE A 113 0.54 -3.56 12.27
C PHE A 113 -0.93 -3.20 12.09
N ALA A 114 -1.64 -3.10 13.21
CA ALA A 114 -3.03 -2.69 13.22
C ALA A 114 -3.17 -1.17 13.37
N ALA A 115 -4.11 -0.61 12.61
CA ALA A 115 -4.43 0.81 12.68
C ALA A 115 -5.92 1.07 12.47
N GLU A 116 -6.36 2.19 13.03
CA GLU A 116 -7.59 2.85 12.61
C GLU A 116 -7.34 3.48 11.23
N PRO A 117 -8.21 3.25 10.21
CA PRO A 117 -7.91 3.64 8.83
C PRO A 117 -7.66 5.13 8.62
N HIS A 118 -8.43 6.02 9.26
CA HIS A 118 -8.24 7.46 9.09
C HIS A 118 -6.92 7.92 9.71
N ALA A 119 -6.51 7.36 10.85
CA ALA A 119 -5.22 7.61 11.45
C ALA A 119 -4.08 7.13 10.55
N MET A 120 -4.19 5.95 9.94
CA MET A 120 -3.21 5.44 8.98
C MET A 120 -3.09 6.36 7.75
N VAL A 121 -4.23 6.72 7.13
CA VAL A 121 -4.26 7.61 5.96
C VAL A 121 -3.64 8.97 6.29
N ARG A 122 -3.96 9.53 7.46
CA ARG A 122 -3.37 10.79 7.93
C ARG A 122 -1.86 10.68 8.17
N ALA A 123 -1.40 9.60 8.79
CA ALA A 123 0.02 9.36 9.04
C ALA A 123 0.81 9.14 7.74
N ALA A 124 0.20 8.49 6.75
CA ALA A 124 0.74 8.32 5.40
C ALA A 124 0.65 9.59 4.54
N GLN A 125 0.00 10.65 5.05
CA GLN A 125 -0.33 11.86 4.29
C GLN A 125 -1.02 11.54 2.94
N ALA A 126 -1.81 10.46 2.92
CA ALA A 126 -2.39 9.93 1.71
C ALA A 126 -3.68 10.67 1.35
N VAL A 127 -3.86 10.94 0.06
CA VAL A 127 -5.10 11.48 -0.50
C VAL A 127 -6.11 10.36 -0.68
N VAL A 128 -7.30 10.51 -0.13
CA VAL A 128 -8.37 9.52 -0.29
C VAL A 128 -8.95 9.59 -1.71
N ALA A 129 -9.03 8.45 -2.39
CA ALA A 129 -9.54 8.36 -3.75
C ALA A 129 -10.28 7.03 -4.01
N THR A 130 -10.90 6.91 -5.17
CA THR A 130 -11.41 5.62 -5.66
C THR A 130 -10.33 5.00 -6.54
N LEU A 131 -9.69 3.93 -6.05
CA LEU A 131 -8.55 3.25 -6.66
C LEU A 131 -8.88 1.83 -7.10
N ALA A 132 -9.81 1.16 -6.43
CA ALA A 132 -10.22 -0.20 -6.76
C ALA A 132 -11.00 -0.26 -8.09
N ALA A 133 -10.76 -1.33 -8.86
CA ALA A 133 -11.54 -1.70 -10.04
C ALA A 133 -12.93 -2.22 -9.67
#